data_AF-A0A251XH60-F1
#
_entry.id   AF-A0A251XH60-F1
#
_cell.length_a   1.000
_cell.length_b   1.000
_cell.length_c   1.000
_cell.angle_alpha   90.00
_cell.angle_beta   90.00
_cell.angle_gamma   90.00
#
_symmetry.space_group_name_H-M   'P 1'
#
loop_
_entity.id
_entity.type
_entity.pdbx_description
1 polymer ?
#
loop_
_entity_poly.entity_id
_entity_poly.type
_entity_poly.pdbx_seq_one_letter_code
_entity_poly.pdbx_strand_id
1 'polypeptide(L)'
;MVLALLRMSEHRVIRYAVTVVLEFFRGMPVLLMMLFIYLIFPIGPYWSVVTALALYNGAIIGEALRSGILGLPRGQREAGLAIGLRPLQNRLLVEFPQAFRTMLPIIVAQLVVLIKDTALGTIVSLVGLTKQGELILEATSRDNSLPIFVVMVGMYLVLNLSVSTIARRLARKRGPRVAKTVAAGTSQGA
;
A
#
# COMPACT_ATOMS: atom_id res chain seq x y z
N MET A 1 9.99 -5.61 -1.78
CA MET A 1 11.14 -5.99 -2.62
C MET A 1 11.21 -7.49 -2.85
N VAL A 2 11.34 -8.29 -1.77
CA VAL A 2 11.45 -9.76 -1.85
C VAL A 2 10.29 -10.38 -2.64
N LEU A 3 9.04 -9.98 -2.37
CA LEU A 3 7.85 -10.47 -3.10
C LEU A 3 7.91 -10.19 -4.61
N ALA A 4 8.37 -8.98 -5.01
CA ALA A 4 8.50 -8.61 -6.41
C ALA A 4 9.60 -9.43 -7.12
N LEU A 5 10.72 -9.67 -6.45
CA LEU A 5 11.82 -10.47 -6.99
C LEU A 5 11.47 -11.96 -7.08
N LEU A 6 10.82 -12.52 -6.05
CA LEU A 6 10.37 -13.92 -6.04
C LEU A 6 9.34 -14.20 -7.14
N ARG A 7 8.44 -13.26 -7.43
CA ARG A 7 7.48 -13.38 -8.54
C ARG A 7 8.14 -13.31 -9.92
N MET A 8 9.31 -12.69 -10.03
CA MET A 8 10.12 -12.69 -11.26
C MET A 8 11.17 -13.81 -11.29
N SER A 9 11.14 -14.74 -10.34
CA SER A 9 12.03 -15.89 -10.32
C SER A 9 11.88 -16.72 -11.59
N GLU A 10 13.00 -17.24 -12.10
CA GLU A 10 13.00 -18.14 -13.25
C GLU A 10 12.44 -19.52 -12.89
N HIS A 11 12.48 -19.88 -11.59
CA HIS A 11 11.95 -21.15 -11.09
C HIS A 11 10.41 -21.14 -11.09
N ARG A 12 9.82 -21.93 -11.99
CA ARG A 12 8.36 -21.94 -12.24
C ARG A 12 7.54 -22.22 -10.98
N VAL A 13 8.00 -23.12 -10.12
CA VAL A 13 7.33 -23.50 -8.87
C VAL A 13 7.25 -22.32 -7.88
N ILE A 14 8.37 -21.64 -7.66
CA ILE A 14 8.44 -20.49 -6.73
C ILE A 14 7.53 -19.37 -7.22
N ARG A 15 7.60 -19.08 -8.53
CA ARG A 15 6.75 -18.05 -9.14
C ARG A 15 5.26 -18.38 -8.99
N TYR A 16 4.86 -19.62 -9.25
CA TYR A 16 3.46 -20.03 -9.14
C TYR A 16 2.97 -19.94 -7.68
N ALA A 17 3.71 -20.51 -6.73
CA ALA A 17 3.36 -20.46 -5.31
C ALA A 17 3.20 -19.01 -4.80
N VAL A 18 4.15 -18.14 -5.14
CA VAL A 18 4.10 -16.71 -4.77
C VAL A 18 2.93 -16.01 -5.46
N THR A 19 2.61 -16.37 -6.70
CA THR A 19 1.46 -15.78 -7.42
C THR A 19 0.16 -16.13 -6.73
N VAL A 20 -0.06 -17.40 -6.40
CA VAL A 20 -1.26 -17.87 -5.69
C VAL A 20 -1.40 -17.17 -4.33
N VAL A 21 -0.32 -17.11 -3.55
CA VAL A 21 -0.33 -16.45 -2.23
C VAL A 21 -0.67 -14.96 -2.35
N LEU A 22 -0.06 -14.25 -3.30
CA LEU A 22 -0.31 -12.82 -3.50
C LEU A 22 -1.72 -12.55 -4.02
N GLU A 23 -2.23 -13.39 -4.93
CA GLU A 23 -3.59 -13.27 -5.46
C GLU A 23 -4.63 -13.56 -4.39
N PHE A 24 -4.39 -14.54 -3.53
CA PHE A 24 -5.23 -14.81 -2.36
C PHE A 24 -5.34 -13.59 -1.44
N PHE A 25 -4.22 -13.01 -1.01
CA PHE A 25 -4.24 -11.83 -0.14
C PHE A 25 -4.86 -10.59 -0.79
N ARG A 26 -4.72 -10.44 -2.12
CA ARG A 26 -5.34 -9.34 -2.87
C ARG A 26 -6.84 -9.55 -3.14
N GLY A 27 -7.29 -10.80 -3.21
CA GLY A 27 -8.69 -11.16 -3.41
C GLY A 27 -9.50 -11.12 -2.12
N MET A 28 -8.86 -11.26 -0.95
CA MET A 28 -9.54 -11.18 0.33
C MET A 28 -9.81 -9.73 0.76
N PRO A 29 -11.03 -9.43 1.26
CA PRO A 29 -11.29 -8.18 1.97
C PRO A 29 -10.34 -8.02 3.16
N VAL A 30 -9.65 -6.88 3.25
CA VAL A 30 -8.67 -6.59 4.32
C VAL A 30 -9.31 -6.73 5.70
N LEU A 31 -10.56 -6.30 5.86
CA LEU A 31 -11.30 -6.44 7.10
C LEU A 31 -11.40 -7.90 7.56
N LEU A 32 -11.74 -8.81 6.64
CA LEU A 32 -11.84 -10.25 6.95
C LEU A 32 -10.47 -10.81 7.33
N MET A 33 -9.40 -10.32 6.70
CA MET A 33 -8.04 -10.71 7.08
C MET A 33 -7.68 -10.21 8.48
N MET A 34 -8.05 -8.98 8.85
CA MET A 34 -7.84 -8.48 10.22
C MET A 34 -8.57 -9.35 11.25
N LEU A 35 -9.84 -9.66 10.97
CA LEU A 35 -10.68 -10.51 11.84
C LEU A 35 -10.10 -11.92 11.97
N PHE A 36 -9.74 -12.55 10.84
CA PHE A 36 -9.15 -13.88 10.82
C PHE A 36 -7.87 -13.95 11.66
N ILE A 37 -6.97 -12.96 11.49
CA ILE A 37 -5.72 -12.93 12.23
C ILE A 37 -5.98 -12.76 13.74
N TYR A 38 -6.92 -11.88 14.11
CA TYR A 38 -7.26 -11.64 15.51
C TYR A 38 -7.89 -12.84 16.21
N LEU A 39 -8.75 -13.59 15.51
CA LEU A 39 -9.44 -14.74 16.08
C LEU A 39 -8.53 -15.96 16.23
N ILE A 40 -7.56 -16.13 15.33
CA ILE A 40 -6.72 -17.35 15.27
C ILE A 40 -5.39 -17.15 15.98
N PHE A 41 -4.79 -15.97 15.88
CA PHE A 41 -3.48 -15.69 16.46
C PHE A 41 -3.62 -14.82 17.72
N PRO A 42 -3.11 -15.27 18.88
CA PRO A 42 -3.19 -14.53 20.14
C PRO A 42 -2.14 -13.42 20.23
N ILE A 43 -2.09 -12.55 19.22
CA ILE A 43 -1.13 -11.43 19.10
C ILE A 43 -1.75 -10.06 19.46
N GLY A 44 -3.05 -10.05 19.75
CA GLY A 44 -3.80 -8.86 20.14
C GLY A 44 -4.25 -7.96 18.96
N PRO A 45 -5.13 -6.97 19.22
CA PRO A 45 -5.73 -6.14 18.17
C PRO A 45 -4.72 -5.39 17.30
N TYR A 46 -3.73 -4.76 17.94
CA TYR A 46 -2.72 -3.95 17.26
C TYR A 46 -1.93 -4.77 16.22
N TRP A 47 -1.33 -5.88 16.64
CA TRP A 47 -0.54 -6.72 15.74
C TRP A 47 -1.38 -7.45 14.70
N SER A 48 -2.65 -7.73 15.00
CA SER A 48 -3.58 -8.31 14.02
C SER A 48 -3.85 -7.35 12.87
N VAL A 49 -4.15 -6.08 13.19
CA VAL A 49 -4.38 -5.03 12.19
C VAL A 49 -3.08 -4.72 11.42
N VAL A 50 -1.95 -4.59 12.11
CA VAL A 50 -0.65 -4.32 11.47
C VAL A 50 -0.27 -5.44 10.49
N THR A 51 -0.41 -6.71 10.91
CA THR A 51 -0.08 -7.86 10.06
C THR A 51 -0.98 -7.92 8.83
N ALA A 52 -2.29 -7.75 9.02
CA ALA A 52 -3.24 -7.70 7.91
C ALA A 52 -2.89 -6.59 6.91
N LEU A 53 -2.74 -5.35 7.40
CA LEU A 53 -2.41 -4.22 6.54
C LEU A 53 -1.06 -4.41 5.84
N ALA A 54 -0.05 -4.94 6.53
CA ALA A 54 1.27 -5.19 5.95
C ALA A 54 1.23 -6.26 4.85
N LEU A 55 0.49 -7.35 5.04
CA LEU A 55 0.33 -8.40 4.04
C LEU A 55 -0.39 -7.88 2.79
N TYR A 56 -1.52 -7.21 2.96
CA TYR A 56 -2.30 -6.66 1.85
C TYR A 56 -1.52 -5.59 1.09
N ASN A 57 -1.03 -4.56 1.78
CA ASN A 57 -0.30 -3.47 1.15
C ASN A 57 1.04 -3.95 0.57
N GLY A 58 1.70 -4.91 1.23
CA GLY A 58 2.91 -5.55 0.74
C GLY A 58 2.68 -6.30 -0.58
N ALA A 59 1.54 -6.97 -0.72
CA ALA A 59 1.16 -7.65 -1.96
C ALA A 59 0.88 -6.66 -3.10
N ILE A 60 0.13 -5.58 -2.81
CA ILE A 60 -0.18 -4.52 -3.78
C ILE A 60 1.09 -3.80 -4.24
N ILE A 61 1.95 -3.36 -3.32
CA ILE A 61 3.21 -2.68 -3.63
C ILE A 61 4.18 -3.63 -4.36
N GLY A 62 4.22 -4.90 -3.96
CA GLY A 62 5.01 -5.93 -4.64
C GLY A 62 4.63 -6.07 -6.12
N GLU A 63 3.34 -6.07 -6.41
CA GLU A 63 2.84 -6.17 -7.78
C GLU A 63 3.05 -4.89 -8.59
N ALA A 64 2.89 -3.72 -7.96
CA ALA A 64 3.22 -2.43 -8.58
C ALA A 64 4.71 -2.39 -8.96
N LEU A 65 5.61 -2.80 -8.05
CA LEU A 65 7.05 -2.86 -8.33
C LEU A 65 7.40 -3.84 -9.44
N ARG A 66 6.79 -5.03 -9.46
CA ARG A 66 6.96 -5.99 -10.57
C ARG A 66 6.55 -5.38 -11.91
N SER A 67 5.38 -4.75 -11.94
CA SER A 67 4.87 -4.07 -13.14
C SER A 67 5.78 -2.91 -13.54
N GLY A 68 6.37 -2.21 -12.57
CA GLY A 68 7.34 -1.14 -12.81
C GLY A 68 8.63 -1.62 -13.43
N ILE A 69 9.12 -2.79 -13.03
CA ILE A 69 10.31 -3.41 -13.61
C ILE A 69 10.03 -3.85 -15.05
N LEU A 70 8.89 -4.52 -15.29
CA LEU A 70 8.49 -4.97 -16.62
C LEU A 70 8.17 -3.81 -17.59
N GLY A 71 7.79 -2.65 -17.06
CA GLY A 71 7.54 -1.44 -17.84
C GLY A 71 8.80 -0.65 -18.24
N LEU A 72 9.99 -1.04 -17.77
CA LEU A 72 11.24 -0.38 -18.17
C LEU A 72 11.62 -0.70 -19.62
N PRO A 73 12.28 0.22 -20.34
CA PRO A 73 12.81 -0.06 -21.67
C PRO A 73 13.79 -1.24 -21.63
N ARG A 74 13.63 -2.20 -22.55
CA ARG A 74 14.46 -3.41 -22.63
C ARG A 74 15.97 -3.11 -22.70
N GLY A 75 16.34 -1.98 -23.32
CA GLY A 75 17.72 -1.51 -23.40
C GLY A 75 18.43 -1.31 -22.05
N GLN A 76 17.70 -1.02 -20.96
CA GLN A 76 18.30 -0.95 -19.62
C GLN A 76 18.84 -2.32 -19.17
N ARG A 77 18.10 -3.38 -19.48
CA ARG A 77 18.52 -4.75 -19.18
C ARG A 77 19.66 -5.20 -20.08
N GLU A 78 19.56 -4.93 -21.38
CA GLU A 78 20.59 -5.28 -22.35
C GLU A 78 21.93 -4.57 -22.06
N ALA A 79 21.90 -3.29 -21.72
CA ALA A 79 23.10 -2.52 -21.38
C ALA A 79 23.81 -3.07 -20.13
N GLY A 80 23.05 -3.40 -19.08
CA GLY A 80 23.63 -3.98 -17.87
C GLY A 80 24.25 -5.36 -18.08
N LEU A 81 23.62 -6.20 -18.89
CA LEU A 81 24.19 -7.50 -19.29
C LEU A 81 25.45 -7.31 -20.16
N ALA A 82 25.47 -6.32 -21.06
CA ALA A 82 26.62 -6.04 -21.93
C ALA A 82 27.87 -5.59 -21.17
N ILE A 83 27.71 -4.91 -20.03
CA ILE A 83 28.83 -4.54 -19.14
C ILE A 83 29.18 -5.64 -18.12
N GLY A 84 28.65 -6.87 -18.29
CA GLY A 84 29.01 -8.04 -17.50
C GLY A 84 28.24 -8.22 -16.19
N LEU A 85 27.16 -7.48 -15.95
CA LEU A 85 26.32 -7.72 -14.76
C LEU A 85 25.59 -9.06 -14.88
N ARG A 86 25.57 -9.84 -13.81
CA ARG A 86 24.71 -11.03 -13.70
C ARG A 86 23.23 -10.60 -13.71
N PRO A 87 22.28 -11.46 -14.15
CA PRO A 87 20.86 -11.10 -14.21
C PRO A 87 20.29 -10.55 -12.89
N LEU A 88 20.69 -11.13 -11.75
CA LEU A 88 20.27 -10.65 -10.43
C LEU A 88 20.92 -9.30 -10.07
N GLN A 89 22.19 -9.09 -10.43
CA GLN A 89 22.88 -7.81 -10.23
C GLN A 89 22.22 -6.72 -11.07
N ASN A 90 21.92 -6.99 -12.34
CA ASN A 90 21.22 -6.03 -13.19
C ASN A 90 19.84 -5.67 -12.63
N ARG A 91 19.06 -6.67 -12.19
CA ARG A 91 17.76 -6.43 -11.57
C ARG A 91 17.86 -5.57 -10.31
N LEU A 92 18.82 -5.83 -9.42
CA LEU A 92 18.94 -5.12 -8.14
C LEU A 92 19.58 -3.73 -8.28
N LEU A 93 20.58 -3.58 -9.15
CA LEU A 93 21.38 -2.36 -9.24
C LEU A 93 20.86 -1.38 -10.30
N VAL A 94 20.24 -1.88 -11.37
CA VAL A 94 19.80 -1.06 -12.51
C VAL A 94 18.28 -0.95 -12.56
N GLU A 95 17.58 -2.08 -12.71
CA GLU A 95 16.13 -2.08 -12.94
C GLU A 95 15.35 -1.66 -11.70
N PHE A 96 15.66 -2.23 -10.53
CA PHE A 96 14.90 -2.01 -9.31
C PHE A 96 14.90 -0.54 -8.83
N PRO A 97 16.04 0.17 -8.75
CA PRO A 97 16.04 1.57 -8.32
C PRO A 97 15.26 2.47 -9.29
N GLN A 98 15.28 2.16 -10.59
CA GLN A 98 14.52 2.88 -11.61
C GLN A 98 13.03 2.59 -11.48
N ALA A 99 12.64 1.32 -11.42
CA ALA A 99 11.25 0.90 -11.26
C ALA A 99 10.64 1.43 -9.96
N PHE A 100 11.39 1.43 -8.85
CA PHE A 100 10.95 2.00 -7.58
C PHE A 100 10.63 3.48 -7.72
N ARG A 101 11.49 4.26 -8.39
CA ARG A 101 11.24 5.69 -8.64
C ARG A 101 9.98 5.90 -9.49
N THR A 102 9.79 5.09 -10.54
CA THR A 102 8.60 5.15 -11.39
C THR A 102 7.32 4.79 -10.63
N MET A 103 7.42 3.89 -9.63
CA MET A 103 6.30 3.42 -8.83
C MET A 103 6.05 4.21 -7.54
N LEU A 104 6.91 5.18 -7.19
CA LEU A 104 6.70 6.09 -6.06
C LEU A 104 5.29 6.70 -6.00
N PRO A 105 4.65 7.14 -7.10
CA PRO A 105 3.32 7.73 -7.04
C PRO A 105 2.26 6.75 -6.56
N ILE A 106 2.36 5.49 -6.99
CA ILE A 106 1.46 4.41 -6.57
C ILE A 106 1.71 4.06 -5.10
N ILE A 107 2.98 3.94 -4.69
CA ILE A 107 3.36 3.68 -3.29
C ILE A 107 2.80 4.78 -2.37
N VAL A 108 2.91 6.04 -2.80
CA VAL A 108 2.36 7.20 -2.11
C VAL A 108 0.83 7.13 -2.01
N ALA A 109 0.14 6.85 -3.11
CA ALA A 109 -1.31 6.71 -3.10
C ALA A 109 -1.75 5.60 -2.14
N GLN A 110 -0.98 4.51 -2.08
CA GLN A 110 -1.22 3.40 -1.18
C GLN A 110 -1.08 3.80 0.30
N LEU A 111 -0.18 4.73 0.66
CA LEU A 111 -0.11 5.24 2.04
C LEU A 111 -1.39 5.99 2.45
N VAL A 112 -2.00 6.74 1.53
CA VAL A 112 -3.27 7.46 1.77
C VAL A 112 -4.40 6.46 1.97
N VAL A 113 -4.45 5.39 1.16
CA VAL A 113 -5.41 4.29 1.33
C VAL A 113 -5.21 3.58 2.66
N LEU A 114 -3.96 3.24 2.99
CA LEU A 114 -3.60 2.54 4.23
C LEU A 114 -4.08 3.30 5.48
N ILE A 115 -3.94 4.62 5.49
CA ILE A 115 -4.44 5.47 6.59
C ILE A 115 -5.95 5.30 6.78
N LYS A 116 -6.72 5.27 5.69
CA LYS A 116 -8.17 5.08 5.76
C LYS A 116 -8.51 3.66 6.21
N ASP A 117 -7.77 2.66 5.72
CA ASP A 117 -7.96 1.26 6.09
C ASP A 117 -7.69 0.99 7.57
N THR A 118 -6.90 1.84 8.27
CA THR A 118 -6.73 1.73 9.73
C THR A 118 -8.04 1.91 10.51
N ALA A 119 -9.02 2.62 9.94
CA ALA A 119 -10.35 2.77 10.52
C ALA A 119 -11.07 1.42 10.63
N LEU A 120 -10.79 0.46 9.73
CA LEU A 120 -11.38 -0.88 9.80
C LEU A 120 -10.92 -1.65 11.05
N GLY A 121 -9.80 -1.25 11.67
CA GLY A 121 -9.28 -1.86 12.88
C GLY A 121 -10.22 -1.74 14.09
N THR A 122 -11.19 -0.80 14.08
CA THR A 122 -12.16 -0.66 15.18
C THR A 122 -13.02 -1.90 15.37
N ILE A 123 -13.28 -2.66 14.30
CA ILE A 123 -14.02 -3.92 14.34
C ILE A 123 -13.29 -4.97 15.18
N VAL A 124 -11.96 -4.85 15.26
CA VAL A 124 -11.09 -5.71 16.05
C VAL A 124 -10.73 -5.07 17.40
N SER A 125 -11.47 -4.04 17.81
CA SER A 125 -11.22 -3.25 19.04
C SER A 125 -9.86 -2.53 19.06
N LEU A 126 -9.26 -2.24 17.91
CA LEU A 126 -8.09 -1.36 17.87
C LEU A 126 -8.50 0.07 18.21
N VAL A 127 -7.89 0.64 19.24
CA VAL A 127 -8.12 2.03 19.65
C VAL A 127 -7.35 2.98 18.72
N GLY A 128 -8.00 3.35 17.62
CA GLY A 128 -7.54 4.39 16.69
C GLY A 128 -8.47 5.61 16.68
N LEU A 129 -8.30 6.50 15.69
CA LEU A 129 -9.12 7.72 15.55
C LEU A 129 -10.62 7.41 15.51
N THR A 130 -11.02 6.42 14.70
CA THR A 130 -12.43 5.99 14.62
C THR A 130 -12.95 5.46 15.95
N LYS A 131 -12.15 4.64 16.67
CA LYS A 131 -12.60 4.06 17.93
C LYS A 131 -12.78 5.12 19.02
N GLN A 132 -11.89 6.11 19.05
CA GLN A 132 -12.04 7.24 19.97
C GLN A 132 -13.32 8.04 19.70
N GLY A 133 -13.66 8.24 18.43
CA GLY A 133 -14.96 8.84 18.06
C GLY A 133 -16.16 8.04 18.57
N GLU A 134 -16.14 6.71 18.42
CA GLU A 134 -17.18 5.82 18.96
C GLU A 134 -17.28 5.93 20.50
N LEU A 135 -16.15 5.94 21.21
CA LEU A 135 -16.13 6.04 22.67
C LEU A 135 -16.70 7.37 23.17
N ILE A 136 -16.37 8.49 22.51
CA ILE A 136 -16.92 9.81 22.85
C ILE A 136 -18.43 9.86 22.57
N LEU A 137 -18.85 9.23 21.46
CA LEU A 137 -20.26 9.15 21.08
C LEU A 137 -21.08 8.37 22.12
N GLU A 138 -20.55 7.25 22.60
CA GLU A 138 -21.15 6.45 23.66
C GLU A 138 -21.21 7.20 25.00
N ALA A 139 -20.16 7.94 25.34
CA ALA A 139 -20.11 8.75 26.56
C ALA A 139 -21.10 9.94 26.56
N THR A 140 -21.56 10.38 25.39
CA THR A 140 -22.42 11.57 25.23
C THR A 140 -23.85 11.22 24.78
N SER A 141 -24.32 10.02 25.12
CA SER A 141 -25.71 9.57 24.85
C SER A 141 -26.16 9.60 23.39
N ARG A 142 -25.22 9.65 22.42
CA ARG A 142 -25.46 9.72 20.96
C ARG A 142 -26.17 10.97 20.42
N ASP A 143 -26.66 11.87 21.26
CA ASP A 143 -27.31 13.13 20.84
C ASP A 143 -26.35 14.04 20.06
N ASN A 144 -25.04 13.94 20.33
CA ASN A 144 -23.99 14.69 19.65
C ASN A 144 -23.31 13.93 18.50
N SER A 145 -24.01 13.00 17.85
CA SER A 145 -23.46 12.21 16.73
C SER A 145 -22.95 13.06 15.58
N LEU A 146 -23.76 14.01 15.10
CA LEU A 146 -23.43 14.80 13.92
C LEU A 146 -22.16 15.67 14.13
N PRO A 147 -22.02 16.45 15.23
CA PRO A 147 -20.78 17.16 15.51
C PRO A 147 -19.53 16.27 15.61
N ILE A 148 -19.65 15.11 16.27
CA ILE A 148 -18.53 14.17 16.41
C ILE A 148 -18.08 13.64 15.04
N PHE A 149 -19.02 13.23 14.19
CA PHE A 149 -18.70 12.77 12.84
C PHE A 149 -18.04 13.86 11.98
N VAL A 150 -18.51 15.11 12.07
CA VAL A 150 -17.91 16.25 11.34
C VAL A 150 -16.45 16.45 11.76
N VAL A 151 -16.17 16.42 13.06
CA VAL A 151 -14.79 16.54 13.58
C VAL A 151 -13.93 15.36 13.11
N MET A 152 -14.43 14.12 13.20
CA MET A 152 -13.71 12.94 12.73
C MET A 152 -13.38 13.02 11.24
N VAL A 153 -14.34 13.39 10.40
CA VAL A 153 -14.14 13.59 8.96
C VAL A 153 -13.10 14.69 8.72
N GLY A 154 -13.19 15.81 9.44
CA GLY A 154 -12.21 16.89 9.39
C GLY A 154 -10.79 16.42 9.73
N MET A 155 -10.63 15.63 10.80
CA MET A 155 -9.33 15.06 11.20
C MET A 155 -8.77 14.11 10.15
N TYR A 156 -9.60 13.19 9.64
CA TYR A 156 -9.19 12.29 8.55
C TYR A 156 -8.80 13.09 7.30
N LEU A 157 -9.56 14.13 6.95
CA LEU A 157 -9.28 14.98 5.79
C LEU A 157 -7.94 15.70 5.94
N VAL A 158 -7.69 16.36 7.08
CA VAL A 158 -6.43 17.06 7.37
C VAL A 158 -5.25 16.09 7.29
N LEU A 159 -5.37 14.91 7.89
CA LEU A 159 -4.31 13.90 7.89
C LEU A 159 -4.02 13.41 6.46
N ASN A 160 -5.07 13.05 5.71
CA ASN A 160 -4.94 12.59 4.32
C ASN A 160 -4.37 13.67 3.39
N LEU A 161 -4.82 14.92 3.51
CA LEU A 161 -4.31 16.05 2.72
C LEU A 161 -2.86 16.39 3.05
N SER A 162 -2.47 16.30 4.32
CA SER A 162 -1.09 16.50 4.77
C SER A 162 -0.15 15.47 4.14
N VAL A 163 -0.50 14.19 4.25
CA VAL A 163 0.28 13.08 3.67
C VAL A 163 0.34 13.20 2.15
N SER A 164 -0.81 13.44 1.50
CA SER A 164 -0.87 13.62 0.05
C SER A 164 -0.01 14.78 -0.44
N THR A 165 0.03 15.89 0.31
CA THR A 165 0.83 17.07 -0.05
C THR A 165 2.33 16.83 0.13
N ILE A 166 2.74 16.23 1.26
CA ILE A 166 4.13 15.83 1.50
C ILE A 166 4.59 14.91 0.37
N ALA A 167 3.77 13.94 0.03
CA ALA A 167 4.10 12.94 -0.95
C ALA A 167 4.16 13.50 -2.39
N ARG A 168 3.24 14.42 -2.76
CA ARG A 168 3.34 15.19 -4.01
C ARG A 168 4.60 16.05 -4.08
N ARG A 169 4.98 16.71 -2.98
CA ARG A 169 6.20 17.51 -2.91
C ARG A 169 7.45 16.64 -3.09
N LEU A 170 7.48 15.46 -2.47
CA LEU A 170 8.57 14.51 -2.62
C LEU A 170 8.66 13.94 -4.04
N ALA A 171 7.52 13.70 -4.68
CA ALA A 171 7.44 13.24 -6.06
C ALA A 171 7.93 14.30 -7.07
N ARG A 172 7.56 15.57 -6.89
CA ARG A 172 7.97 16.68 -7.77
C ARG A 172 9.48 16.93 -7.78
N LYS A 173 10.18 16.73 -6.66
CA LYS A 173 11.64 16.87 -6.59
C LYS A 173 12.42 15.81 -7.39
N ARG A 174 11.77 14.77 -7.94
CA ARG A 174 12.43 13.62 -8.61
C ARG A 174 12.13 13.48 -10.12
N GLY A 175 11.45 14.44 -10.75
CA GLY A 175 11.42 14.61 -12.22
C GLY A 175 10.03 14.60 -12.89
N PRO A 176 9.88 15.18 -14.12
CA PRO A 176 8.63 15.78 -14.59
C PRO A 176 7.56 14.83 -15.18
N ARG A 177 7.78 13.51 -15.29
CA ARG A 177 6.78 12.59 -15.89
C ARG A 177 5.74 12.03 -14.92
N VAL A 178 5.89 12.33 -13.63
CA VAL A 178 5.10 11.76 -12.52
C VAL A 178 3.71 12.39 -12.34
N ALA A 179 3.47 13.59 -12.91
CA ALA A 179 2.25 14.35 -12.66
C ALA A 179 0.98 13.81 -13.37
N LYS A 180 1.11 13.00 -14.43
CA LYS A 180 -0.05 12.58 -15.25
C LYS A 180 -0.89 11.44 -14.64
N THR A 181 -0.32 10.57 -13.80
CA THR A 181 -1.07 9.42 -13.24
C THR A 181 -1.92 9.80 -12.02
N VAL A 182 -1.50 10.79 -11.22
CA VAL A 182 -2.26 11.25 -10.04
C VAL A 182 -3.51 12.03 -10.44
N ALA A 183 -3.48 12.74 -11.59
CA ALA A 183 -4.64 13.47 -12.10
C ALA A 183 -5.72 12.56 -12.71
N ALA A 184 -5.34 11.39 -13.25
CA ALA A 184 -6.26 10.44 -13.86
C ALA A 184 -7.09 9.64 -12.83
N GLY A 185 -6.58 9.45 -11.61
CA GLY A 185 -7.30 8.77 -10.53
C GLY A 185 -8.41 9.60 -9.88
N THR A 186 -8.42 10.92 -10.11
CA THR A 186 -9.46 11.83 -9.61
C THR A 186 -10.59 12.08 -10.62
N SER A 187 -10.46 11.66 -11.87
CA SER A 187 -11.44 11.93 -12.94
C SER A 187 -12.27 10.71 -13.38
N GLN A 188 -12.07 9.53 -12.79
CA GLN A 188 -12.88 8.32 -13.06
C GLN A 188 -13.95 8.04 -11.98
N GLY A 189 -14.16 8.98 -11.06
CA GLY A 189 -15.18 8.88 -10.00
C GLY A 189 -16.20 10.02 -10.02
N ALA A 190 -16.44 10.63 -11.18
CA ALA A 190 -17.51 11.59 -11.41
C ALA A 190 -18.47 11.01 -12.45
#